data_AF-A0A967GX02-F1
#
_entry.id   AF-A0A967GX02-F1
#
_cell.length_a   1.000
_cell.length_b   1.000
_cell.length_c   1.000
_cell.angle_alpha   90.00
_cell.angle_beta   90.00
_cell.angle_gamma   90.00
#
_symmetry.space_group_name_H-M   'P 1'
#
loop_
_entity.id
_entity.type
_entity.pdbx_description
1 polymer ?
#
loop_
_entity_poly.entity_id
_entity_poly.type
_entity_poly.pdbx_seq_one_letter_code
_entity_poly.pdbx_strand_id
1 'polypeptide(L)'
;MTRQFRRDDPAEVTVPTADPDRDGLANLLELALGTRPTRPDGRGAIRPRTVQADGRDFPALVFDRPVDRSFLNYTVEVSGDLQTWTSGSTVTSEPTVTASDVPGFETVTIQTRETLSESGPVFLRLRVD
;
A
#
# COMPACT_ATOMS: atom_id res chain seq x y z
N MET A 1 -18.68 -1.87 15.09
CA MET A 1 -18.82 -0.71 14.19
C MET A 1 -18.29 -1.13 12.83
N THR A 2 -19.10 -0.95 11.79
CA THR A 2 -18.96 -1.60 10.48
C THR A 2 -17.87 -0.95 9.62
N ARG A 3 -17.09 -1.76 8.89
CA ARG A 3 -16.03 -1.32 7.96
C ARG A 3 -16.57 -0.99 6.56
N GLN A 4 -17.81 -0.52 6.47
CA GLN A 4 -18.53 -0.37 5.21
C GLN A 4 -19.44 0.84 5.27
N PHE A 5 -19.74 1.39 4.10
CA PHE A 5 -20.75 2.41 3.90
C PHE A 5 -22.15 1.93 4.29
N ARG A 6 -23.00 2.87 4.63
CA ARG A 6 -24.44 2.64 4.72
C ARG A 6 -25.04 2.62 3.32
N ARG A 7 -26.17 1.92 3.19
CA ARG A 7 -26.86 1.76 1.90
C ARG A 7 -27.36 3.09 1.32
N ASP A 8 -27.60 4.07 2.18
CA ASP A 8 -28.11 5.40 1.89
C ASP A 8 -27.01 6.47 1.77
N ASP A 9 -25.72 6.09 1.88
CA ASP A 9 -24.63 7.04 1.66
C ASP A 9 -24.60 7.52 0.20
N PRO A 10 -24.31 8.81 -0.07
CA PRO A 10 -24.26 9.34 -1.43
C PRO A 10 -23.28 8.57 -2.31
N ALA A 11 -23.63 8.34 -3.57
CA ALA A 11 -22.77 7.61 -4.51
C ALA A 11 -21.37 8.25 -4.65
N GLU A 12 -21.28 9.59 -4.62
CA GLU A 12 -20.03 10.34 -4.73
C GLU A 12 -19.01 10.01 -3.63
N VAL A 13 -19.47 9.70 -2.41
CA VAL A 13 -18.57 9.33 -1.31
C VAL A 13 -18.24 7.84 -1.29
N THR A 14 -18.98 7.01 -2.03
CA THR A 14 -18.79 5.56 -2.06
C THR A 14 -18.04 5.06 -3.29
N VAL A 15 -17.71 5.93 -4.25
CA VAL A 15 -16.90 5.54 -5.41
C VAL A 15 -15.49 5.09 -5.00
N PRO A 16 -14.85 4.15 -5.71
CA PRO A 16 -13.54 3.59 -5.33
C PRO A 16 -12.42 4.62 -5.14
N THR A 17 -12.49 5.76 -5.83
CA THR A 17 -11.47 6.82 -5.84
C THR A 17 -11.74 7.96 -4.86
N ALA A 18 -12.87 7.94 -4.13
CA ALA A 18 -13.19 8.96 -3.14
C ALA A 18 -12.43 8.70 -1.83
N ASP A 19 -12.16 9.78 -1.09
CA ASP A 19 -11.59 9.79 0.26
C ASP A 19 -12.52 10.63 1.17
N PRO A 20 -13.60 10.04 1.71
CA PRO A 20 -14.64 10.79 2.44
C PRO A 20 -14.18 11.29 3.82
N ASP A 21 -13.27 10.56 4.48
CA ASP A 21 -12.77 10.90 5.81
C ASP A 21 -11.45 11.68 5.82
N ARG A 22 -10.85 11.87 4.63
CA ARG A 22 -9.74 12.78 4.35
C ARG A 22 -8.45 12.39 5.05
N ASP A 23 -8.17 11.10 5.11
CA ASP A 23 -6.94 10.60 5.68
C ASP A 23 -5.83 10.28 4.67
N GLY A 24 -6.15 10.41 3.38
CA GLY A 24 -5.23 10.22 2.26
C GLY A 24 -5.35 8.85 1.60
N LEU A 25 -6.25 7.96 2.04
CA LEU A 25 -6.56 6.72 1.35
C LEU A 25 -7.91 6.81 0.66
N ALA A 26 -7.93 6.44 -0.63
CA ALA A 26 -9.19 6.26 -1.33
C ALA A 26 -9.87 4.95 -0.91
N ASN A 27 -11.20 4.89 -1.05
CA ASN A 27 -12.03 3.75 -0.67
C ASN A 27 -11.50 2.38 -1.16
N LEU A 28 -10.93 2.29 -2.37
CA LEU A 28 -10.34 1.05 -2.86
C LEU A 28 -9.08 0.64 -2.09
N LEU A 29 -8.20 1.59 -1.79
CA LEU A 29 -7.01 1.34 -0.97
C LEU A 29 -7.42 0.94 0.44
N GLU A 30 -8.46 1.55 0.98
CA GLU A 30 -8.96 1.19 2.29
C GLU A 30 -9.58 -0.20 2.37
N LEU A 31 -10.33 -0.60 1.33
CA LEU A 31 -10.81 -1.96 1.19
C LEU A 31 -9.63 -2.95 1.15
N ALA A 32 -8.57 -2.59 0.43
CA ALA A 32 -7.38 -3.42 0.24
C ALA A 32 -6.52 -3.54 1.51
N LEU A 33 -6.43 -2.47 2.29
CA LEU A 33 -5.63 -2.40 3.51
C LEU A 33 -6.46 -2.69 4.77
N GLY A 34 -7.76 -2.93 4.59
CA GLY A 34 -8.70 -3.19 5.67
C GLY A 34 -8.80 -2.05 6.68
N THR A 35 -8.77 -0.80 6.21
CA THR A 35 -9.06 0.41 7.01
C THR A 35 -10.55 0.74 6.90
N ARG A 36 -11.01 1.99 7.09
CA ARG A 36 -12.45 2.31 7.19
C ARG A 36 -12.80 3.64 6.48
N PRO A 37 -13.70 3.64 5.48
CA PRO A 37 -13.93 4.81 4.59
C PRO A 37 -14.76 5.95 5.15
N THR A 38 -14.94 5.92 6.46
CA THR A 38 -15.70 6.91 7.21
C THR A 38 -14.98 7.27 8.51
N ARG A 39 -13.71 6.84 8.67
CA ARG A 39 -12.90 7.05 9.85
C ARG A 39 -11.44 7.26 9.44
N PRO A 40 -10.80 8.35 9.88
CA PRO A 40 -9.45 8.68 9.45
C PRO A 40 -8.38 7.78 10.12
N ASP A 41 -8.31 6.52 9.72
CA ASP A 41 -7.44 5.47 10.27
C ASP A 41 -6.50 4.81 9.23
N GLY A 42 -6.48 5.32 8.01
CA GLY A 42 -5.56 4.98 6.93
C GLY A 42 -4.13 5.48 7.12
N ARG A 43 -3.93 6.49 7.99
CA ARG A 43 -2.59 7.01 8.29
C ARG A 43 -1.69 5.92 8.87
N GLY A 44 -0.62 5.57 8.15
CA GLY A 44 0.32 4.53 8.55
C GLY A 44 -0.06 3.10 8.13
N ALA A 45 -1.13 2.93 7.35
CA ALA A 45 -1.47 1.64 6.74
C ALA A 45 -0.40 1.20 5.72
N ILE A 46 0.21 2.17 5.02
CA ILE A 46 1.38 2.00 4.16
C ILE A 46 2.58 2.64 4.85
N ARG A 47 3.66 1.89 5.03
CA ARG A 47 4.82 2.29 5.83
C ARG A 47 6.10 2.17 5.01
N PRO A 48 6.93 3.23 4.93
CA PRO A 48 8.26 3.09 4.37
C PRO A 48 9.14 2.27 5.32
N ARG A 49 10.04 1.46 4.74
CA ARG A 49 11.05 0.70 5.48
C ARG A 49 12.34 0.65 4.68
N THR A 50 13.46 0.48 5.39
CA THR A 50 14.73 0.07 4.77
C THR A 50 14.95 -1.41 5.06
N VAL A 51 15.20 -2.19 4.01
CA VAL A 51 15.59 -3.60 4.13
C VAL A 51 17.08 -3.71 3.86
N GLN A 52 17.82 -4.28 4.82
CA GLN A 52 19.25 -4.51 4.67
C GLN A 52 19.49 -5.90 4.06
N ALA A 53 20.21 -5.97 2.94
CA ALA A 53 20.63 -7.21 2.30
C ALA A 53 22.05 -7.06 1.72
N ASP A 54 22.92 -8.03 1.96
CA ASP A 54 24.31 -8.04 1.47
C ASP A 54 25.09 -6.74 1.76
N GLY A 55 24.90 -6.18 2.95
CA GLY A 55 25.56 -4.93 3.38
C GLY A 55 25.05 -3.66 2.69
N ARG A 56 23.91 -3.73 1.98
CA ARG A 56 23.27 -2.61 1.28
C ARG A 56 21.85 -2.39 1.76
N ASP A 57 21.41 -1.14 1.68
CA ASP A 57 20.09 -0.69 2.13
C ASP A 57 19.15 -0.50 0.93
N PHE A 58 18.01 -1.18 0.97
CA PHE A 58 16.97 -1.10 -0.06
C PHE A 58 15.72 -0.41 0.48
N PRO A 59 15.25 0.67 -0.16
CA PRO A 59 13.93 1.24 0.09
C PRO A 59 12.83 0.19 -0.10
N ALA A 60 11.84 0.19 0.77
CA ALA A 60 10.72 -0.75 0.73
C ALA A 60 9.42 -0.11 1.20
N LEU A 61 8.30 -0.67 0.73
CA LEU A 61 6.99 -0.47 1.34
C LEU A 61 6.57 -1.71 2.11
N VAL A 62 5.97 -1.44 3.27
CA VAL A 62 5.35 -2.44 4.14
C VAL A 62 3.91 -2.06 4.40
N PHE A 63 3.00 -3.01 4.24
CA PHE A 63 1.58 -2.81 4.52
C PHE A 63 0.93 -4.13 4.93
N ASP A 64 -0.22 -4.04 5.60
CA ASP A 64 -1.00 -5.21 5.99
C ASP A 64 -2.17 -5.34 5.02
N ARG A 65 -2.49 -6.57 4.62
CA ARG A 65 -3.67 -6.85 3.78
C ARG A 65 -4.52 -7.98 4.36
N PRO A 66 -5.87 -7.94 4.21
CA PRO A 66 -6.72 -9.05 4.60
C PRO A 66 -6.45 -10.29 3.74
N VAL A 67 -6.41 -11.47 4.36
CA VAL A 67 -6.15 -12.74 3.65
C VAL A 67 -7.32 -13.20 2.78
N ASP A 68 -8.51 -12.63 2.98
CA ASP A 68 -9.75 -12.97 2.27
C ASP A 68 -10.07 -12.02 1.10
N ARG A 69 -9.08 -11.23 0.65
CA ARG A 69 -9.18 -10.27 -0.46
C ARG A 69 -8.26 -10.62 -1.63
N SER A 70 -8.15 -11.90 -1.95
CA SER A 70 -7.29 -12.42 -3.03
C SER A 70 -7.66 -11.97 -4.44
N PHE A 71 -8.82 -11.33 -4.62
CA PHE A 71 -9.26 -10.76 -5.89
C PHE A 71 -8.63 -9.38 -6.20
N LEU A 72 -7.92 -8.78 -5.24
CA LEU A 72 -7.20 -7.51 -5.42
C LEU A 72 -5.73 -7.77 -5.74
N ASN A 73 -5.19 -7.01 -6.68
CA ASN A 73 -3.77 -7.00 -6.95
C ASN A 73 -3.10 -5.83 -6.20
N TYR A 74 -1.91 -6.06 -5.67
CA TYR A 74 -1.12 -5.08 -4.94
C TYR A 74 0.18 -4.86 -5.69
N THR A 75 0.35 -3.69 -6.27
CA THR A 75 1.54 -3.33 -7.06
C THR A 75 2.27 -2.19 -6.39
N VAL A 76 3.54 -2.40 -6.02
CA VAL A 76 4.42 -1.30 -5.64
C VAL A 76 5.01 -0.69 -6.91
N GLU A 77 4.85 0.62 -7.05
CA GLU A 77 5.42 1.41 -8.13
C GLU A 77 6.55 2.28 -7.60
N VAL A 78 7.60 2.43 -8.40
CA VAL A 78 8.82 3.17 -8.11
C VAL A 78 8.96 4.33 -9.09
N SER A 79 9.39 5.49 -8.59
CA SER A 79 9.65 6.69 -9.38
C SER A 79 10.88 7.43 -8.86
N GLY A 80 11.61 8.10 -9.76
CA GLY A 80 12.68 9.04 -9.41
C GLY A 80 12.26 10.52 -9.49
N ASP A 81 11.10 10.82 -10.07
CA ASP A 81 10.68 12.19 -10.45
C ASP A 81 9.23 12.54 -10.05
N LEU A 82 8.51 11.62 -9.40
CA LEU A 82 7.08 11.68 -9.06
C LEU A 82 6.11 11.75 -10.26
N GLN A 83 6.62 11.69 -11.49
CA GLN A 83 5.85 11.81 -12.72
C GLN A 83 5.79 10.47 -13.45
N THR A 84 6.94 9.82 -13.60
CA THR A 84 7.11 8.54 -14.27
C THR A 84 7.14 7.43 -13.22
N TRP A 85 6.18 6.52 -13.31
CA TRP A 85 6.03 5.40 -12.37
C TRP A 85 6.25 4.08 -13.10
N THR A 86 7.07 3.21 -12.52
CA THR A 86 7.38 1.89 -13.06
C THR A 86 7.13 0.81 -12.02
N SER A 87 6.84 -0.41 -12.47
CA SER A 87 6.60 -1.56 -11.59
C SER A 87 7.10 -2.84 -12.24
N GLY A 88 7.22 -3.89 -11.45
CA GLY A 88 7.56 -5.23 -11.93
C GLY A 88 8.94 -5.68 -11.48
N SER A 89 9.30 -6.90 -11.87
CA SER A 89 10.47 -7.62 -11.34
C SER A 89 11.82 -6.97 -11.67
N THR A 90 11.87 -5.99 -12.58
CA THR A 90 13.08 -5.22 -12.88
C THR A 90 13.37 -4.14 -11.85
N VAL A 91 12.33 -3.59 -11.19
CA VAL A 91 12.45 -2.45 -10.26
C VAL A 91 12.08 -2.81 -8.82
N THR A 92 11.31 -3.87 -8.60
CA THR A 92 10.93 -4.37 -7.26
C THR A 92 11.24 -5.85 -7.06
N SER A 93 11.40 -6.27 -5.80
CA SER A 93 11.45 -7.69 -5.43
C SER A 93 10.09 -8.36 -5.57
N GLU A 94 10.08 -9.70 -5.50
CA GLU A 94 8.87 -10.44 -5.15
C GLU A 94 8.42 -10.06 -3.72
N PRO A 95 7.11 -10.15 -3.40
CA PRO A 95 6.62 -9.84 -2.06
C PRO A 95 7.11 -10.87 -1.04
N THR A 96 7.66 -10.38 0.06
CA THR A 96 7.87 -11.17 1.27
C THR A 96 6.61 -11.05 2.15
N VAL A 97 5.99 -12.18 2.47
CA VAL A 97 4.75 -12.23 3.25
C VAL A 97 5.01 -12.91 4.59
N THR A 98 4.62 -12.25 5.68
CA THR A 98 4.71 -12.78 7.04
C THR A 98 3.37 -12.66 7.76
N ALA A 99 3.21 -13.35 8.89
CA ALA A 99 2.05 -13.14 9.76
C ALA A 99 1.97 -11.67 10.21
N SER A 100 0.75 -11.12 10.23
CA SER A 100 0.46 -9.83 10.87
C SER A 100 0.01 -10.05 12.32
N ASP A 101 0.20 -9.01 13.15
CA ASP A 101 -0.34 -8.94 14.50
C ASP A 101 -1.87 -8.76 14.51
N VAL A 102 -2.48 -8.44 13.35
CA VAL A 102 -3.92 -8.29 13.18
C VAL A 102 -4.52 -9.62 12.68
N PRO A 103 -5.45 -10.26 13.43
CA PRO A 103 -6.08 -11.50 12.99
C PRO A 103 -6.79 -11.36 11.63
N GLY A 104 -6.50 -12.30 10.73
CA GLY A 104 -7.05 -12.29 9.36
C GLY A 104 -6.28 -11.40 8.38
N PHE A 105 -5.13 -10.86 8.78
CA PHE A 105 -4.24 -10.09 7.91
C PHE A 105 -2.88 -10.76 7.79
N GLU A 106 -2.17 -10.38 6.74
CA GLU A 106 -0.76 -10.68 6.54
C GLU A 106 0.02 -9.40 6.24
N THR A 107 1.29 -9.38 6.64
CA THR A 107 2.19 -8.25 6.40
C THR A 107 2.99 -8.52 5.14
N VAL A 108 2.90 -7.61 4.17
CA VAL A 108 3.61 -7.65 2.90
C VAL A 108 4.75 -6.64 2.93
N THR A 109 5.95 -7.09 2.55
CA THR A 109 7.12 -6.22 2.31
C THR A 109 7.58 -6.38 0.86
N ILE A 110 7.69 -5.28 0.13
CA ILE A 110 8.24 -5.23 -1.23
C ILE A 110 9.31 -4.14 -1.25
N GLN A 111 10.53 -4.50 -1.67
CA GLN A 111 11.67 -3.59 -1.76
C GLN A 111 12.03 -3.26 -3.21
N THR A 112 12.74 -2.15 -3.41
CA THR A 112 13.35 -1.80 -4.70
C THR A 112 14.51 -2.74 -5.04
N ARG A 113 14.91 -2.76 -6.32
CA ARG A 113 16.15 -3.41 -6.78
C ARG A 113 17.39 -2.52 -6.67
N GLU A 114 17.19 -1.21 -6.68
CA GLU A 114 18.25 -0.23 -6.45
C GLU A 114 18.39 0.09 -4.96
N THR A 115 19.60 0.45 -4.55
CA THR A 115 19.90 0.79 -3.17
C THR A 115 19.63 2.26 -2.87
N LEU A 116 19.44 2.60 -1.59
CA LEU A 116 19.17 3.95 -1.11
C LEU A 116 20.31 4.94 -1.44
N SER A 117 21.53 4.44 -1.67
CA SER A 117 22.75 5.25 -1.77
C SER A 117 23.19 5.56 -3.22
N GLU A 118 22.51 5.01 -4.24
CA GLU A 118 23.07 4.97 -5.61
C GLU A 118 22.43 5.92 -6.64
N SER A 119 21.20 6.42 -6.46
CA SER A 119 20.43 6.99 -7.60
C SER A 119 19.63 8.28 -7.37
N GLY A 120 19.80 8.97 -6.23
CA GLY A 120 19.02 10.18 -5.92
C GLY A 120 17.70 9.87 -5.22
N PRO A 121 16.71 10.78 -5.22
CA PRO A 121 15.45 10.53 -4.53
C PRO A 121 14.68 9.38 -5.19
N VAL A 122 14.23 8.43 -4.38
CA VAL A 122 13.36 7.33 -4.80
C VAL A 122 12.03 7.44 -4.08
N PHE A 123 10.96 7.38 -4.87
CA PHE A 123 9.58 7.47 -4.40
C PHE A 123 8.89 6.15 -4.66
N LEU A 124 8.14 5.68 -3.66
CA LEU A 124 7.36 4.47 -3.75
C LEU A 124 5.89 4.81 -3.49
N ARG A 125 5.00 4.14 -4.22
CA ARG A 125 3.57 4.13 -3.92
C ARG A 125 2.99 2.73 -4.06
N LEU A 126 1.88 2.49 -3.38
CA LEU A 126 1.07 1.29 -3.56
C LEU A 126 -0.07 1.61 -4.52
N ARG A 127 -0.24 0.80 -5.55
CA ARG A 127 -1.40 0.76 -6.44
C ARG A 127 -2.18 -0.52 -6.20
N VAL A 128 -3.51 -0.40 -6.19
CA VAL A 128 -4.42 -1.54 -6.10
C VAL A 128 -5.40 -1.50 -7.27
N ASP A 129 -5.68 -2.67 -7.83
CA ASP A 129 -6.62 -2.92 -8.93
C ASP A 129 -7.40 -4.23 -8.74
#